data_AF-A0A9P9YWL5-F1
#
_entry.id   AF-A0A9P9YWL5-F1
#
_cell.length_a   1.000
_cell.length_b   1.000
_cell.length_c   1.000
_cell.angle_alpha   90.00
_cell.angle_beta   90.00
_cell.angle_gamma   90.00
#
_symmetry.space_group_name_H-M   'P 1'
#
loop_
_entity.id
_entity.type
_entity.pdbx_description
1 polymer ?
#
loop_
_entity_poly.entity_id
_entity_poly.type
_entity_poly.pdbx_seq_one_letter_code
_entity_poly.pdbx_strand_id
1 'polypeptide(L)' 'MRNAHGEFLMISGKSYKKIRAMQYRSYFHCLTRNCPAYYVLVELSRRPRLTRHHAHAEHCPQCQ' A
#
# COMPACT_ATOMS: atom_id res chain seq x y z
N MET A 1 -0.61 -21.76 6.65
CA MET A 1 -1.27 -20.97 7.70
C MET A 1 -1.70 -19.65 7.08
N ARG A 2 -2.99 -19.31 7.16
CA ARG A 2 -3.56 -18.04 6.65
C ARG A 2 -3.56 -17.08 7.84
N ASN A 3 -2.42 -16.42 8.01
CA ASN A 3 -2.19 -15.61 9.20
C ASN A 3 -3.16 -14.43 9.15
N ALA A 4 -3.84 -14.13 10.25
CA ALA A 4 -4.72 -12.96 10.43
C ALA A 4 -3.99 -11.59 10.36
N HIS A 5 -2.77 -11.59 9.81
CA HIS A 5 -1.90 -10.46 9.60
C HIS A 5 -2.22 -9.95 8.19
N GLY A 6 -3.06 -8.90 8.10
CA GLY A 6 -3.50 -8.33 6.83
C GLY A 6 -2.36 -8.16 5.82
N GLU A 7 -2.66 -8.32 4.53
CA GLU A 7 -1.64 -8.33 3.48
C GLU A 7 -0.77 -7.06 3.51
N PHE A 8 0.55 -7.21 3.57
CA PHE A 8 1.49 -6.09 3.58
C PHE A 8 2.21 -5.99 2.23
N LEU A 9 2.50 -4.76 1.83
CA LEU A 9 3.24 -4.45 0.62
C LEU A 9 4.45 -3.61 1.02
N MET A 10 5.65 -4.03 0.62
CA MET A 10 6.87 -3.24 0.80
C MET A 10 7.25 -2.56 -0.51
N ILE A 11 7.38 -1.23 -0.48
CA ILE A 11 7.80 -0.44 -1.65
C ILE A 11 8.87 0.54 -1.18
N SER A 12 10.05 0.48 -1.80
CA SER A 12 11.18 1.37 -1.50
C SER A 12 11.52 1.43 0.00
N GLY A 13 11.53 0.26 0.68
CA GLY A 13 11.80 0.16 2.12
C GLY A 13 10.64 0.57 3.04
N LYS A 14 9.47 0.93 2.49
CA LYS A 14 8.30 1.38 3.26
C LYS A 14 7.24 0.30 3.30
N SER A 15 6.65 0.10 4.48
CA SER A 15 5.60 -0.88 4.70
C SER A 15 4.21 -0.26 4.54
N TYR A 16 3.40 -0.89 3.70
CA TYR A 16 2.00 -0.55 3.51
C TYR A 16 1.13 -1.73 3.93
N LYS A 17 0.02 -1.45 4.61
CA LYS A 17 -0.95 -2.47 5.02
C LYS A 17 -2.18 -2.38 4.14
N LYS A 18 -2.64 -3.53 3.66
CA LYS A 18 -3.92 -3.62 2.94
C LYS A 18 -5.05 -3.25 3.88
N ILE A 19 -5.81 -2.23 3.47
CA ILE A 19 -7.00 -1.78 4.21
C ILE A 19 -8.29 -2.28 3.56
N ARG A 20 -8.24 -2.57 2.25
CA ARG A 20 -9.43 -2.98 1.50
C ARG A 20 -9.04 -3.78 0.26
N ALA A 21 -9.79 -4.85 0.01
CA ALA A 21 -9.80 -5.57 -1.25
C ALA A 21 -11.13 -5.32 -1.97
N MET A 22 -11.09 -5.07 -3.28
CA MET A 22 -12.22 -5.14 -4.21
C MET A 22 -11.88 -6.16 -5.30
N GLN A 23 -12.86 -6.48 -6.16
CA GLN A 23 -12.73 -7.52 -7.21
C GLN A 23 -11.43 -7.48 -8.01
N TYR A 24 -10.91 -6.30 -8.34
CA TYR A 24 -9.67 -6.15 -9.12
C TYR A 24 -8.75 -5.05 -8.59
N ARG A 25 -9.01 -4.57 -7.36
CA ARG A 25 -8.25 -3.47 -6.74
C ARG A 25 -7.97 -3.78 -5.29
N SER A 26 -6.71 -3.66 -4.89
CA SER A 26 -6.27 -3.77 -3.51
C SER A 26 -5.68 -2.44 -3.05
N TYR A 27 -6.20 -1.90 -1.94
CA TYR A 27 -5.80 -0.62 -1.37
C TYR A 27 -4.89 -0.85 -0.18
N PHE A 28 -3.73 -0.18 -0.18
CA PHE A 28 -2.71 -0.28 0.85
C PHE A 28 -2.40 1.09 1.42
N HIS A 29 -2.48 1.28 2.73
CA HIS A 29 -2.07 2.51 3.41
C HIS A 29 -0.67 2.38 4.01
N CYS A 30 0.09 3.47 3.98
CA CYS A 30 1.37 3.54 4.65
C CYS A 30 1.19 3.32 6.15
N LEU A 31 2.08 2.53 6.76
CA LEU A 31 2.04 2.28 8.20
C LEU A 31 2.65 3.41 9.03
N THR A 32 3.35 4.36 8.40
CA THR A 32 3.93 5.46 9.16
C THR A 32 2.84 6.35 9.75
N ARG A 33 3.02 6.72 11.02
CA ARG A 33 2.09 7.58 11.75
C ARG A 33 1.90 8.91 11.00
N ASN A 34 0.65 9.33 10.83
CA ASN A 34 0.25 10.55 10.14
C ASN A 34 0.65 10.62 8.65
N CYS A 35 0.94 9.50 8.00
CA CYS A 35 1.20 9.48 6.56
C CYS A 35 -0.10 9.24 5.76
N PRO A 36 -0.54 10.20 4.91
CA PRO A 36 -1.72 10.02 4.06
C PRO A 36 -1.45 9.15 2.82
N ALA A 37 -0.20 8.66 2.65
CA ALA A 37 0.19 7.91 1.47
C ALA A 37 -0.53 6.56 1.38
N TYR A 38 -1.03 6.26 0.19
CA TYR A 38 -1.61 4.97 -0.12
C TYR A 38 -1.20 4.51 -1.52
N TYR A 39 -1.26 3.20 -1.71
CA TYR A 39 -1.06 2.52 -2.98
C TYR A 39 -2.31 1.76 -3.39
N VAL A 40 -2.60 1.80 -4.68
CA VAL A 40 -3.63 0.94 -5.29
C VAL A 40 -2.95 -0.03 -6.25
N LEU A 41 -3.04 -1.31 -5.89
CA LEU A 41 -2.67 -2.42 -6.76
C LEU A 41 -3.90 -2.80 -7.59
N VAL A 42 -3.74 -2.79 -8.92
CA VAL A 42 -4.79 -3.19 -9.84
C VAL A 42 -4.40 -4.51 -10.51
N GLU A 43 -5.27 -5.51 -10.37
CA GLU A 43 -5.05 -6.89 -10.79
C GLU A 43 -5.94 -7.26 -11.99
N LEU A 44 -6.32 -6.27 -12.81
CA LEU A 44 -7.15 -6.44 -14.02
C LEU A 44 -6.45 -7.18 -15.17
N SER A 45 -5.17 -7.53 -15.04
CA SER A 45 -4.38 -8.06 -16.14
C SER A 45 -3.39 -9.11 -15.63
N ARG A 46 -2.95 -10.01 -16.52
CA ARG A 46 -1.91 -11.04 -16.24
C ARG A 46 -0.61 -10.49 -15.61
N ARG A 47 -0.41 -9.17 -15.60
CA ARG A 47 0.64 -8.45 -14.88
C ARG A 47 0.00 -7.41 -13.96
N PRO A 48 0.03 -7.60 -12.63
CA PRO A 48 -0.42 -6.60 -11.67
C PRO A 48 0.33 -5.29 -11.88
N ARG A 49 -0.38 -4.15 -11.81
CA ARG A 49 0.25 -2.82 -11.89
C ARG A 49 -0.09 -2.00 -10.65
N LEU A 50 0.91 -1.39 -10.05
CA LEU A 50 0.75 -0.32 -9.06
C LEU A 50 0.44 0.97 -9.81
N THR A 51 -0.81 1.44 -9.70
CA THR A 51 -1.33 2.47 -10.60
C THR A 51 -1.52 3.84 -9.95
N ARG A 52 -1.80 3.89 -8.65
CA ARG A 52 -2.10 5.15 -7.96
C ARG A 52 -1.27 5.26 -6.69
N HIS A 53 -0.41 6.26 -6.66
CA HIS A 53 0.22 6.79 -5.45
C HIS A 53 -0.46 8.13 -5.12
N HIS A 54 -0.79 8.37 -3.85
CA HIS A 54 -0.82 9.76 -3.37
C HIS A 54 0.58 10.11 -2.91
N ALA A 55 0.99 11.35 -3.19
CA ALA A 55 2.29 11.87 -2.77
C ALA A 55 2.47 11.63 -1.26
N HIS A 56 3.63 11.09 -0.93
CA HIS A 56 3.99 10.79 0.44
C HIS A 56 4.14 12.11 1.23
N ALA A 57 3.64 12.18 2.46
CA ALA A 57 3.85 13.39 3.26
C ALA A 57 5.35 13.66 3.41
N GLU A 58 5.77 14.89 3.14
CA GLU A 58 7.17 15.33 3.20
C GLU A 58 7.77 15.12 4.60
N HIS A 59 6.93 15.24 5.64
CA HIS A 59 7.31 15.04 7.05
C HIS A 59 7.11 13.61 7.55
N CYS A 60 6.99 12.63 6.66
CA CYS A 60 6.83 11.26 7.11
C CYS A 60 8.14 10.76 7.74
N PRO A 61 8.16 10.38 9.03
CA PRO A 61 9.41 10.08 9.76
C PRO A 61 10.15 8.83 9.25
N GLN A 62 9.56 8.04 8.35
CA GLN A 62 10.26 6.97 7.60
C GLN A 62 10.85 7.45 6.26
N CYS A 63 10.91 8.76 6.01
CA CYS A 63 11.52 9.40 4.82
C CYS A 63 12.71 10.31 5.12
N GLN A 64 13.11 10.42 6.39
CA GLN A 64 14.41 10.99 6.76
C GLN A 64 15.45 9.89 6.89
#